data_AF-A0A4Q3GIR8-F1
#
_entry.id   AF-A0A4Q3GIR8-F1
#
_cell.length_a   1.000
_cell.length_b   1.000
_cell.length_c   1.000
_cell.angle_alpha   90.00
_cell.angle_beta   90.00
_cell.angle_gamma   90.00
#
_symmetry.space_group_name_H-M   'P 1'
#
loop_
_entity.id
_entity.type
_entity.pdbx_description
1 polymer ?
#
loop_
_entity_poly.entity_id
_entity_poly.type
_entity_poly.pdbx_seq_one_letter_code
_entity_poly.pdbx_strand_id
1 'polypeptide(L)'
;MSEMSGTEPAQGRKLPQISFEFFPPKTEEMERVLWETITRLAPLNPDFVSVTYGAGGSTRERTHSTISRILKETSLTPAAHLTCVAAPKSDIDDVVARYHDVGVRHIVALRGDPTTGIGTQYHAHPDGYQTSAELVASIKKRYPDIDVTVSAYPEKHPESADFDADIDTLKAKVDAGASRAITQVFFDNDLYHRYLDRVRARGIDIPIVPGIMPMHNFKQARNFVTRA
;
A
#
# COMPACT_ATOMS: atom_id res chain seq x y z
N MET A 1 34.98 20.64 47.31
CA MET A 1 33.60 20.87 46.80
C MET A 1 33.67 20.73 45.28
N SER A 2 33.81 19.50 44.79
CA SER A 2 32.77 18.69 44.16
C SER A 2 32.16 19.36 42.93
N GLU A 3 32.77 19.07 41.78
CA GLU A 3 32.18 19.19 40.45
C GLU A 3 30.99 18.23 40.32
N MET A 4 29.84 18.74 39.87
CA MET A 4 28.80 17.93 39.22
C MET A 4 28.00 18.85 38.30
N SER A 5 28.26 18.79 37.00
CA SER A 5 27.22 19.02 35.99
C SER A 5 27.41 17.98 34.89
N GLY A 6 26.88 16.77 35.16
CA GLY A 6 26.66 15.79 34.12
C GLY A 6 25.59 16.30 33.18
N THR A 7 25.97 16.65 31.96
CA THR A 7 25.04 16.70 30.83
C THR A 7 24.64 15.27 30.51
N GLU A 8 23.39 14.90 30.78
CA GLU A 8 22.81 13.66 30.27
C GLU A 8 22.90 13.65 28.73
N PRO A 9 23.33 12.54 28.10
CA PRO A 9 23.32 12.44 26.65
C PRO A 9 21.87 12.49 26.16
N ALA A 10 21.59 13.40 25.22
CA ALA A 10 20.31 13.45 24.52
C ALA A 10 20.00 12.04 23.98
N GLN A 11 18.91 11.44 24.48
CA GLN A 11 18.40 10.17 23.96
C GLN A 11 18.31 10.27 22.43
N GLY A 12 19.12 9.45 21.74
CA GLY A 12 19.22 9.48 20.29
C GLY A 12 17.83 9.38 19.67
N ARG A 13 17.41 10.43 18.98
CA ARG A 13 16.09 10.51 18.35
C ARG A 13 15.96 9.35 17.36
N LYS A 14 15.12 8.35 17.67
CA LYS A 14 14.76 7.30 16.71
C LYS A 14 14.18 7.99 15.47
N LEU A 15 14.80 7.76 14.32
CA LEU A 15 14.26 8.20 13.05
C LEU A 15 12.96 7.43 12.77
N PRO A 16 11.95 8.07 12.15
CA PRO A 16 10.75 7.35 11.74
C PRO A 16 11.11 6.29 10.71
N GLN A 17 10.41 5.16 10.76
CA GLN A 17 10.45 4.18 9.70
C GLN A 17 9.79 4.74 8.44
N ILE A 18 10.36 4.42 7.28
CA ILE A 18 9.89 4.92 5.98
C ILE A 18 9.75 3.78 4.99
N SER A 19 8.86 3.95 4.02
CA SER A 19 8.71 3.08 2.85
C SER A 19 8.51 3.93 1.61
N PHE A 20 8.84 3.41 0.44
CA PHE A 20 8.66 4.10 -0.85
C PHE A 20 7.75 3.31 -1.77
N GLU A 21 6.91 4.00 -2.53
CA GLU A 21 6.06 3.41 -3.56
C GLU A 21 6.55 3.79 -4.97
N PHE A 22 6.68 2.79 -5.83
CA PHE A 22 7.12 2.95 -7.22
C PHE A 22 6.04 2.51 -8.20
N PHE A 23 6.01 3.17 -9.36
CA PHE A 23 5.22 2.73 -10.50
C PHE A 23 6.05 1.84 -11.42
N PRO A 24 5.49 0.74 -11.95
CA PRO A 24 6.20 -0.10 -12.90
C PRO A 24 6.53 0.70 -14.18
N PRO A 25 7.77 0.61 -14.69
CA PRO A 25 8.23 1.43 -15.80
C PRO A 25 7.53 1.02 -17.11
N LYS A 26 7.20 1.99 -17.96
CA LYS A 26 6.53 1.73 -19.25
C LYS A 26 7.49 1.66 -20.44
N THR A 27 8.72 2.14 -20.26
CA THR A 27 9.76 2.22 -21.28
C THR A 27 11.11 1.88 -20.64
N GLU A 28 12.09 1.50 -21.46
CA GLU A 28 13.47 1.21 -21.00
C GLU A 28 14.09 2.41 -20.28
N GLU A 29 13.83 3.63 -20.76
CA GLU A 29 14.32 4.84 -20.11
C GLU A 29 13.70 5.03 -18.71
N MET A 30 12.40 4.77 -18.55
CA MET A 30 11.76 4.78 -17.23
C MET A 30 12.33 3.68 -16.32
N GLU A 31 12.70 2.53 -16.88
CA GLU A 31 13.33 1.45 -16.12
C GLU A 31 14.71 1.86 -15.59
N ARG A 32 15.52 2.50 -16.43
CA ARG A 32 16.83 3.05 -16.03
C ARG A 32 16.69 4.07 -14.90
N VAL A 33 15.75 5.00 -15.03
CA VAL A 33 15.47 6.03 -14.00
C VAL A 33 14.95 5.42 -12.70
N LEU A 34 14.05 4.43 -12.79
CA LEU A 34 13.54 3.71 -11.62
C LEU A 34 14.70 3.02 -10.88
N TRP A 35 15.59 2.35 -11.60
CA TRP A 35 16.71 1.63 -10.98
C TRP A 35 17.72 2.56 -10.32
N GLU A 36 18.04 3.69 -10.96
CA GLU A 36 18.86 4.74 -10.36
C GLU A 36 18.21 5.25 -9.06
N THR A 37 16.89 5.45 -9.07
CA THR A 37 16.12 5.91 -7.90
C THR A 37 16.16 4.89 -6.77
N ILE A 38 15.91 3.61 -7.06
CA ILE A 38 15.99 2.51 -6.08
C ILE A 38 17.38 2.48 -5.44
N THR A 39 18.44 2.54 -6.26
CA THR A 39 19.83 2.53 -5.81
C THR A 39 20.14 3.70 -4.87
N ARG A 40 19.60 4.89 -5.18
CA ARG A 40 19.79 6.10 -4.36
C ARG A 40 19.01 6.08 -3.05
N LEU A 41 17.85 5.42 -3.03
CA LEU A 41 16.98 5.35 -1.83
C LEU A 41 17.33 4.17 -0.92
N ALA A 42 17.94 3.11 -1.43
CA ALA A 42 18.29 1.92 -0.65
C ALA A 42 19.12 2.20 0.62
N PRO A 43 20.10 3.13 0.64
CA PRO A 43 20.86 3.47 1.85
C PRO A 43 20.03 4.07 2.98
N LEU A 44 18.80 4.53 2.70
CA LEU A 44 17.88 5.01 3.74
C LEU A 44 17.25 3.87 4.55
N ASN A 45 17.54 2.61 4.18
CA ASN A 45 17.06 1.40 4.84
C ASN A 45 15.54 1.42 5.10
N PRO A 46 14.72 1.58 4.04
CA PRO A 46 13.27 1.58 4.20
C PRO A 46 12.78 0.22 4.70
N ASP A 47 11.70 0.23 5.48
CA ASP A 47 11.07 -1.00 5.99
C ASP A 47 10.63 -1.91 4.84
N PHE A 48 10.10 -1.31 3.76
CA PHE A 48 9.78 -1.99 2.51
C PHE A 48 9.72 -0.97 1.36
N VAL A 49 9.70 -1.50 0.14
CA VAL A 49 9.38 -0.73 -1.07
C VAL A 49 8.21 -1.38 -1.79
N SER A 50 7.16 -0.62 -2.10
CA SER A 50 6.02 -1.14 -2.84
C SER A 50 6.13 -0.86 -4.34
N VAL A 51 5.59 -1.78 -5.15
CA VAL A 51 5.45 -1.58 -6.60
C VAL A 51 3.97 -1.69 -6.96
N THR A 52 3.43 -0.65 -7.59
CA THR A 52 2.01 -0.57 -7.92
C THR A 52 1.59 -1.60 -8.97
N TYR A 53 0.28 -1.86 -9.00
CA TYR A 53 -0.35 -2.84 -9.87
C TYR A 53 -1.59 -2.21 -10.50
N GLY A 54 -1.62 -2.16 -11.81
CA GLY A 54 -2.73 -1.59 -12.56
C GLY A 54 -3.99 -2.45 -12.43
N ALA A 55 -5.15 -1.78 -12.33
CA ALA A 55 -6.46 -2.41 -12.29
C ALA A 55 -6.62 -3.44 -13.42
N GLY A 56 -7.28 -4.56 -13.10
CA GLY A 56 -7.50 -5.67 -14.04
C GLY A 56 -6.22 -6.35 -14.55
N GLY A 57 -5.08 -6.15 -13.88
CA GLY A 57 -3.81 -6.77 -14.30
C GLY A 57 -3.10 -6.08 -15.46
N SER A 58 -3.49 -4.86 -15.82
CA SER A 58 -2.92 -4.09 -16.95
C SER A 58 -1.41 -3.82 -16.86
N THR A 59 -0.81 -3.94 -15.67
CA THR A 59 0.65 -3.84 -15.48
C THR A 59 1.29 -5.10 -14.88
N ARG A 60 0.56 -6.22 -14.82
CA ARG A 60 0.96 -7.44 -14.09
C ARG A 60 2.41 -7.85 -14.34
N GLU A 61 2.77 -8.04 -15.61
CA GLU A 61 4.10 -8.50 -16.00
C GLU A 61 5.19 -7.48 -15.62
N ARG A 62 4.92 -6.18 -15.79
CA ARG A 62 5.88 -5.11 -15.44
C ARG A 62 6.10 -5.00 -13.92
N THR A 63 5.03 -5.14 -13.14
CA THR A 63 5.11 -5.21 -11.68
C THR A 63 5.92 -6.43 -11.25
N HIS A 64 5.64 -7.60 -11.83
CA HIS A 64 6.37 -8.83 -11.52
C HIS A 64 7.87 -8.74 -11.85
N SER A 65 8.23 -8.20 -13.02
CA SER A 65 9.64 -7.99 -13.40
C SER A 65 10.36 -7.05 -12.44
N THR A 66 9.70 -5.96 -12.04
CA THR A 66 10.28 -4.97 -11.11
C THR A 66 10.53 -5.60 -9.73
N ILE A 67 9.53 -6.30 -9.18
CA ILE A 67 9.62 -7.00 -7.89
C ILE A 67 10.72 -8.07 -7.93
N SER A 68 10.75 -8.88 -8.99
CA SER A 68 11.76 -9.93 -9.17
C SER A 68 13.18 -9.36 -9.22
N ARG A 69 13.35 -8.19 -9.86
CA ARG A 69 14.63 -7.50 -9.94
C ARG A 69 15.07 -6.97 -8.57
N ILE A 70 14.14 -6.34 -7.82
CA ILE A 70 14.40 -5.86 -6.45
C ILE A 70 14.88 -7.02 -5.56
N LEU A 71 14.20 -8.18 -5.61
CA LEU A 71 14.57 -9.38 -4.84
C LEU A 71 15.95 -9.94 -5.20
N LYS A 72 16.34 -9.87 -6.49
CA LYS A 72 17.60 -10.45 -6.98
C LYS A 72 18.80 -9.53 -6.79
N GLU A 73 18.62 -8.23 -6.97
CA GLU A 73 19.72 -7.27 -7.10
C GLU A 73 19.87 -6.34 -5.89
N THR A 74 18.96 -6.39 -4.91
CA THR A 74 19.00 -5.53 -3.71
C THR A 74 18.70 -6.30 -2.43
N SER A 75 18.97 -5.69 -1.28
CA SER A 75 18.55 -6.17 0.04
C SER A 75 17.18 -5.62 0.48
N LEU A 76 16.48 -4.90 -0.39
CA LEU A 76 15.20 -4.28 -0.06
C LEU A 76 14.11 -5.35 0.05
N THR A 77 13.17 -5.14 0.97
CA THR A 77 11.98 -5.98 1.10
C THR A 77 10.88 -5.42 0.18
N PRO A 78 10.46 -6.14 -0.88
CA PRO A 78 9.44 -5.65 -1.78
C PRO A 78 8.03 -6.01 -1.31
N ALA A 79 7.11 -5.08 -1.49
CA ALA A 79 5.68 -5.28 -1.34
C ALA A 79 4.99 -5.20 -2.71
N ALA A 80 4.31 -6.27 -3.12
CA ALA A 80 3.60 -6.28 -4.39
C ALA A 80 2.18 -5.75 -4.20
N HIS A 81 1.78 -4.73 -4.96
CA HIS A 81 0.37 -4.38 -5.04
C HIS A 81 -0.40 -5.47 -5.78
N LEU A 82 -1.64 -5.70 -5.37
CA LEU A 82 -2.53 -6.64 -6.02
C LEU A 82 -3.97 -6.13 -5.96
N THR A 83 -4.64 -6.04 -7.11
CA THR A 83 -6.03 -5.65 -7.21
C THR A 83 -6.92 -6.85 -7.51
N CYS A 84 -8.11 -6.92 -6.93
CA CYS A 84 -9.08 -7.98 -7.24
C CYS A 84 -10.17 -7.64 -8.26
N VAL A 85 -10.16 -6.43 -8.82
CA VAL A 85 -11.09 -6.02 -9.88
C VAL A 85 -10.83 -6.74 -11.20
N ALA A 86 -11.92 -7.05 -11.92
CA ALA A 86 -11.93 -7.51 -13.31
C ALA A 86 -11.13 -8.80 -13.61
N ALA A 87 -10.91 -9.65 -12.62
CA ALA A 87 -10.33 -10.98 -12.80
C ALA A 87 -11.07 -12.02 -11.94
N PRO A 88 -11.20 -13.27 -12.40
CA PRO A 88 -11.72 -14.36 -11.58
C PRO A 88 -10.76 -14.67 -10.42
N LYS A 89 -11.28 -15.32 -9.37
CA LYS A 89 -10.49 -15.71 -8.20
C LYS A 89 -9.27 -16.56 -8.58
N SER A 90 -9.41 -17.47 -9.56
CA SER A 90 -8.33 -18.32 -10.05
C SER A 90 -7.10 -17.51 -10.50
N ASP A 91 -7.32 -16.49 -11.32
CA ASP A 91 -6.23 -15.70 -11.89
C ASP A 91 -5.51 -14.90 -10.81
N ILE A 92 -6.26 -14.40 -9.84
CA ILE A 92 -5.71 -13.65 -8.71
C ILE A 92 -4.91 -14.59 -7.79
N ASP A 93 -5.44 -15.79 -7.52
CA ASP A 93 -4.76 -16.81 -6.73
C ASP A 93 -3.45 -17.27 -7.39
N ASP A 94 -3.44 -17.43 -8.71
CA ASP A 94 -2.23 -17.75 -9.48
C ASP A 94 -1.19 -16.62 -9.42
N VAL A 95 -1.62 -15.35 -9.32
CA VAL A 95 -0.70 -14.23 -9.09
C VAL A 95 -0.10 -14.30 -7.68
N VAL A 96 -0.93 -14.57 -6.66
CA VAL A 96 -0.45 -14.70 -5.28
C VAL A 96 0.54 -15.86 -5.15
N ALA A 97 0.25 -17.01 -5.78
CA ALA A 97 1.14 -18.17 -5.80
C ALA A 97 2.48 -17.81 -6.43
N ARG A 98 2.49 -17.19 -7.61
CA ARG A 98 3.72 -16.75 -8.27
C ARG A 98 4.52 -15.74 -7.44
N TYR A 99 3.85 -14.82 -6.75
CA TYR A 99 4.53 -13.89 -5.84
C TYR A 99 5.19 -14.64 -4.68
N HIS A 100 4.49 -15.59 -4.07
CA HIS A 100 5.04 -16.40 -2.98
C HIS A 100 6.25 -17.23 -3.46
N ASP A 101 6.15 -17.87 -4.62
CA ASP A 101 7.20 -18.71 -5.20
C ASP A 101 8.50 -17.94 -5.48
N VAL A 102 8.41 -16.70 -5.95
CA VAL A 102 9.60 -15.86 -6.20
C VAL A 102 10.17 -15.22 -4.93
N GLY A 103 9.53 -15.41 -3.78
CA GLY A 103 10.02 -14.93 -2.48
C GLY A 103 9.33 -13.68 -1.94
N VAL A 104 8.25 -13.19 -2.56
CA VAL A 104 7.46 -12.09 -2.00
C VAL A 104 6.74 -12.57 -0.74
N ARG A 105 6.87 -11.81 0.34
CA ARG A 105 6.18 -12.06 1.62
C ARG A 105 5.36 -10.86 2.11
N HIS A 106 5.17 -9.85 1.27
CA HIS A 106 4.37 -8.68 1.58
C HIS A 106 3.51 -8.31 0.38
N ILE A 107 2.19 -8.28 0.57
CA ILE A 107 1.22 -7.86 -0.46
C ILE A 107 0.43 -6.65 0.03
N VAL A 108 0.28 -5.66 -0.85
CA VAL A 108 -0.67 -4.56 -0.67
C VAL A 108 -1.97 -4.94 -1.39
N ALA A 109 -2.95 -5.43 -0.63
CA ALA A 109 -4.20 -5.96 -1.14
C ALA A 109 -5.25 -4.86 -1.33
N LEU A 110 -5.68 -4.67 -2.57
CA LEU A 110 -6.54 -3.58 -2.99
C LEU A 110 -7.76 -4.11 -3.76
N ARG A 111 -8.85 -3.34 -3.76
CA ARG A 111 -9.98 -3.60 -4.66
C ARG A 111 -9.55 -3.34 -6.12
N GLY A 112 -8.95 -2.17 -6.34
CA GLY A 112 -8.68 -1.63 -7.67
C GLY A 112 -9.78 -0.69 -8.15
N ASP A 113 -9.44 0.09 -9.18
CA ASP A 113 -10.34 1.05 -9.79
C ASP A 113 -11.32 0.37 -10.76
N PRO A 114 -12.51 0.95 -10.99
CA PRO A 114 -13.42 0.48 -12.03
C PRO A 114 -12.75 0.45 -13.41
N THR A 115 -12.97 -0.62 -14.18
CA THR A 115 -12.38 -0.79 -15.53
C THR A 115 -12.92 0.20 -16.55
N THR A 116 -14.13 0.71 -16.33
CA THR A 116 -14.76 1.77 -17.12
C THR A 116 -14.23 3.17 -16.80
N GLY A 117 -13.28 3.27 -15.87
CA GLY A 117 -12.61 4.51 -15.50
C GLY A 117 -13.01 5.01 -14.11
N ILE A 118 -12.15 5.85 -13.56
CA ILE A 118 -12.34 6.50 -12.28
C ILE A 118 -13.66 7.30 -12.27
N GLY A 119 -14.42 7.19 -11.17
CA GLY A 119 -15.71 7.86 -11.00
C GLY A 119 -16.90 7.14 -11.65
N THR A 120 -16.67 6.01 -12.33
CA THR A 120 -17.74 5.14 -12.79
C THR A 120 -18.08 4.09 -11.74
N GLN A 121 -19.23 3.43 -11.89
CA GLN A 121 -19.66 2.41 -10.93
C GLN A 121 -18.71 1.20 -10.94
N TYR A 122 -18.23 0.81 -9.75
CA TYR A 122 -17.47 -0.42 -9.58
C TYR A 122 -18.38 -1.65 -9.74
N HIS A 123 -17.92 -2.60 -10.55
CA HIS A 123 -18.49 -3.95 -10.63
C HIS A 123 -17.37 -4.98 -10.48
N ALA A 124 -17.51 -5.87 -9.49
CA ALA A 124 -16.63 -7.00 -9.38
C ALA A 124 -16.82 -7.96 -10.56
N HIS A 125 -15.77 -8.72 -10.88
CA HIS A 125 -15.93 -9.84 -11.81
C HIS A 125 -16.92 -10.86 -11.19
N PRO A 126 -17.84 -11.48 -11.97
CA PRO A 126 -18.81 -12.44 -11.43
C PRO A 126 -18.15 -13.57 -10.63
N ASP A 127 -17.05 -14.11 -11.16
CA ASP A 127 -16.24 -15.14 -10.50
C ASP A 127 -15.06 -14.58 -9.69
N GLY A 128 -15.02 -13.27 -9.44
CA GLY A 128 -13.93 -12.58 -8.72
C GLY A 128 -14.17 -12.43 -7.23
N TYR A 129 -13.17 -11.89 -6.51
CA TYR A 129 -13.39 -11.43 -5.13
C TYR A 129 -14.27 -10.19 -5.15
N GLN A 130 -15.34 -10.22 -4.34
CA GLN A 130 -16.33 -9.14 -4.33
C GLN A 130 -15.85 -7.94 -3.51
N THR A 131 -15.00 -8.19 -2.53
CA THR A 131 -14.41 -7.17 -1.67
C THR A 131 -12.92 -7.40 -1.49
N SER A 132 -12.18 -6.35 -1.13
CA SER A 132 -10.78 -6.50 -0.74
C SER A 132 -10.60 -7.28 0.56
N ALA A 133 -11.61 -7.34 1.43
CA ALA A 133 -11.59 -8.22 2.61
C ALA A 133 -11.60 -9.71 2.21
N GLU A 134 -12.39 -10.09 1.19
CA GLU A 134 -12.35 -11.46 0.66
C GLU A 134 -10.98 -11.81 0.06
N LEU A 135 -10.34 -10.85 -0.64
CA LEU A 135 -8.98 -11.03 -1.14
C LEU A 135 -7.99 -11.26 0.01
N VAL A 136 -8.04 -10.44 1.06
CA VAL A 136 -7.18 -10.58 2.25
C VAL A 136 -7.36 -11.96 2.89
N ALA A 137 -8.61 -12.36 3.17
CA ALA A 137 -8.91 -13.66 3.76
C ALA A 137 -8.37 -14.82 2.91
N SER A 138 -8.49 -14.70 1.58
CA SER A 138 -8.01 -15.70 0.65
C SER A 138 -6.48 -15.84 0.65
N ILE A 139 -5.76 -14.71 0.67
CA ILE A 139 -4.29 -14.67 0.78
C ILE A 139 -3.87 -15.32 2.10
N LYS A 140 -4.44 -14.89 3.23
CA LYS A 140 -4.07 -15.41 4.56
C LYS A 140 -4.39 -16.90 4.71
N LYS A 141 -5.46 -17.38 4.10
CA LYS A 141 -5.81 -18.82 4.09
C LYS A 141 -4.79 -19.68 3.35
N ARG A 142 -4.29 -19.20 2.20
CA ARG A 142 -3.33 -19.95 1.36
C ARG A 142 -1.89 -19.81 1.86
N TYR A 143 -1.52 -18.61 2.30
CA TYR A 143 -0.17 -18.24 2.70
C TYR A 143 -0.19 -17.41 3.99
N PRO A 144 -0.28 -18.08 5.16
CA PRO A 144 -0.32 -17.39 6.46
C PRO A 144 0.92 -16.53 6.75
N ASP A 145 2.05 -16.81 6.10
CA ASP A 145 3.32 -16.11 6.20
C ASP A 145 3.40 -14.82 5.37
N ILE A 146 2.44 -14.56 4.48
CA ILE A 146 2.36 -13.27 3.75
C ILE A 146 1.82 -12.19 4.69
N ASP A 147 2.58 -11.11 4.82
CA ASP A 147 2.14 -9.85 5.41
C ASP A 147 1.19 -9.11 4.46
N VAL A 148 0.08 -8.59 4.97
CA VAL A 148 -0.96 -7.96 4.12
C VAL A 148 -1.23 -6.55 4.59
N THR A 149 -0.84 -5.58 3.76
CA THR A 149 -1.23 -4.18 3.91
C THR A 149 -2.50 -3.90 3.12
N VAL A 150 -3.38 -3.04 3.65
CA VAL A 150 -4.60 -2.59 2.95
C VAL A 150 -4.70 -1.07 2.87
N SER A 151 -5.61 -0.54 2.05
CA SER A 151 -5.86 0.91 1.98
C SER A 151 -6.67 1.46 3.15
N ALA A 152 -6.47 2.73 3.48
CA ALA A 152 -7.26 3.51 4.43
C ALA A 152 -7.56 4.90 3.82
N TYR A 153 -8.67 5.54 4.16
CA TYR A 153 -9.08 6.80 3.52
C TYR A 153 -9.44 7.86 4.58
N PRO A 154 -8.50 8.75 4.96
CA PRO A 154 -8.74 9.81 5.95
C PRO A 154 -9.90 10.74 5.61
N GLU A 155 -10.20 10.87 4.31
CA GLU A 155 -11.28 11.70 3.77
C GLU A 155 -12.51 10.90 3.32
N LYS A 156 -12.59 9.61 3.70
CA LYS A 156 -13.57 8.62 3.21
C LYS A 156 -13.32 8.23 1.74
N HIS A 157 -13.46 6.95 1.41
CA HIS A 157 -13.50 6.56 -0.01
C HIS A 157 -14.71 7.21 -0.71
N PRO A 158 -14.59 7.71 -1.96
CA PRO A 158 -15.70 8.41 -2.63
C PRO A 158 -16.97 7.58 -2.79
N GLU A 159 -16.82 6.27 -2.96
CA GLU A 159 -17.94 5.33 -3.11
C GLU A 159 -18.53 4.84 -1.76
N SER A 160 -17.88 5.12 -0.63
CA SER A 160 -18.45 4.77 0.68
C SER A 160 -19.64 5.68 0.99
N ALA A 161 -20.72 5.14 1.57
CA ALA A 161 -21.90 5.92 1.91
C ALA A 161 -21.56 7.07 2.88
N ASP A 162 -20.83 6.74 3.95
CA ASP A 162 -20.36 7.67 4.98
C ASP A 162 -19.02 7.18 5.57
N PHE A 163 -18.49 7.90 6.55
CA PHE A 163 -17.23 7.55 7.22
C PHE A 163 -17.33 6.24 8.02
N ASP A 164 -18.50 5.94 8.57
CA ASP A 164 -18.69 4.75 9.38
C ASP A 164 -18.64 3.49 8.51
N ALA A 165 -19.31 3.51 7.36
CA ALA A 165 -19.24 2.45 6.36
C ALA A 165 -17.82 2.24 5.79
N ASP A 166 -17.05 3.33 5.61
CA ASP A 166 -15.65 3.25 5.18
C ASP A 166 -14.76 2.56 6.22
N ILE A 167 -14.95 2.93 7.49
CA ILE A 167 -14.21 2.33 8.61
C ILE A 167 -14.66 0.89 8.85
N ASP A 168 -15.94 0.55 8.65
CA ASP A 168 -16.41 -0.84 8.71
C ASP A 168 -15.78 -1.69 7.61
N THR A 169 -15.55 -1.11 6.43
CA THR A 169 -14.78 -1.76 5.36
C THR A 169 -13.31 -1.95 5.75
N LEU A 170 -12.68 -0.96 6.40
CA LEU A 170 -11.35 -1.15 6.98
C LEU A 170 -11.36 -2.29 8.01
N LYS A 171 -12.32 -2.28 8.94
CA LYS A 171 -12.46 -3.31 9.97
C LYS A 171 -12.58 -4.71 9.36
N ALA A 172 -13.43 -4.89 8.35
CA ALA A 172 -13.58 -6.17 7.66
C ALA A 172 -12.25 -6.69 7.07
N LYS A 173 -11.41 -5.80 6.54
CA LYS A 173 -10.06 -6.16 6.05
C LYS A 173 -9.10 -6.55 7.17
N VAL A 174 -9.17 -5.87 8.32
CA VAL A 174 -8.37 -6.21 9.50
C VAL A 174 -8.81 -7.54 10.08
N ASP A 175 -10.11 -7.75 10.25
CA ASP A 175 -10.69 -9.00 10.73
C ASP A 175 -10.38 -10.18 9.79
N ALA A 176 -10.21 -9.92 8.49
CA ALA A 176 -9.74 -10.89 7.49
C ALA A 176 -8.23 -11.23 7.58
N GLY A 177 -7.47 -10.50 8.39
CA GLY A 177 -6.05 -10.76 8.67
C GLY A 177 -5.06 -9.75 8.07
N ALA A 178 -5.51 -8.55 7.69
CA ALA A 178 -4.60 -7.45 7.37
C ALA A 178 -3.85 -6.99 8.63
N SER A 179 -2.54 -6.77 8.51
CA SER A 179 -1.65 -6.42 9.61
C SER A 179 -1.32 -4.93 9.68
N ARG A 180 -1.60 -4.18 8.61
CA ARG A 180 -1.29 -2.77 8.45
C ARG A 180 -2.23 -2.12 7.43
N ALA A 181 -2.49 -0.83 7.59
CA ALA A 181 -3.10 -0.02 6.55
C ALA A 181 -2.20 1.13 6.14
N ILE A 182 -2.24 1.52 4.86
CA ILE A 182 -1.62 2.75 4.34
C ILE A 182 -2.75 3.69 3.89
N THR A 183 -2.69 4.94 4.32
CA THR A 183 -3.70 5.92 3.94
C THR A 183 -3.53 6.38 2.50
N GLN A 184 -4.63 6.72 1.85
CA GLN A 184 -4.61 7.67 0.73
C GLN A 184 -3.90 8.96 1.16
N VAL A 185 -3.28 9.63 0.20
CA VAL A 185 -2.65 10.94 0.40
C VAL A 185 -3.65 11.96 0.94
N PHE A 186 -3.19 12.77 1.87
CA PHE A 186 -3.88 13.93 2.42
C PHE A 186 -2.89 15.11 2.55
N PHE A 187 -3.41 16.33 2.58
CA PHE A 187 -2.58 17.55 2.72
C PHE A 187 -2.80 18.29 4.05
N ASP A 188 -3.78 17.87 4.84
CA ASP A 188 -4.06 18.41 6.17
C ASP A 188 -3.87 17.29 7.22
N ASN A 189 -2.92 17.49 8.12
CA ASN A 189 -2.59 16.53 9.18
C ASN A 189 -3.78 16.30 10.14
N ASP A 190 -4.66 17.29 10.31
CA ASP A 190 -5.82 17.14 11.19
C ASP A 190 -6.82 16.11 10.63
N LEU A 191 -6.87 15.91 9.31
CA LEU A 191 -7.67 14.85 8.71
C LEU A 191 -7.18 13.47 9.15
N TYR A 192 -5.86 13.28 9.14
CA TYR A 192 -5.25 12.04 9.58
C TYR A 192 -5.46 11.80 11.08
N HIS A 193 -5.27 12.81 11.93
CA HIS A 193 -5.48 12.67 13.37
C HIS A 193 -6.94 12.34 13.72
N ARG A 194 -7.91 13.07 13.14
CA ARG A 194 -9.34 12.76 13.32
C ARG A 194 -9.71 11.38 12.79
N TYR A 195 -9.10 10.96 11.68
CA TYR A 195 -9.30 9.62 11.13
C TYR A 195 -8.78 8.54 12.09
N LEU A 196 -7.58 8.72 12.64
CA LEU A 196 -7.04 7.81 13.65
C LEU A 196 -7.97 7.67 14.84
N ASP A 197 -8.47 8.78 15.40
CA ASP A 197 -9.39 8.75 16.55
C ASP A 197 -10.63 7.89 16.24
N ARG A 198 -11.23 8.05 15.05
CA ARG A 198 -12.39 7.25 14.62
C ARG A 198 -12.04 5.77 14.44
N VAL A 199 -10.90 5.47 13.81
CA VAL A 199 -10.42 4.09 13.61
C VAL A 199 -10.16 3.39 14.94
N ARG A 200 -9.53 4.08 15.90
CA ARG A 200 -9.29 3.55 17.25
C ARG A 200 -10.58 3.38 18.05
N ALA A 201 -11.55 4.29 17.91
CA ALA A 201 -12.87 4.14 18.53
C ALA A 201 -13.64 2.90 18.02
N ARG A 202 -13.30 2.37 16.83
CA ARG A 202 -13.83 1.11 16.28
C ARG A 202 -13.02 -0.14 16.67
N GLY A 203 -12.03 -0.01 17.56
CA GLY A 203 -11.22 -1.12 18.06
C GLY A 203 -10.24 -1.68 17.03
N ILE A 204 -9.83 -0.87 16.05
CA ILE A 204 -8.84 -1.26 15.05
C ILE A 204 -7.48 -0.76 15.54
N ASP A 205 -6.57 -1.66 15.93
CA ASP A 205 -5.29 -1.30 16.56
C ASP A 205 -4.05 -1.50 15.68
N ILE A 206 -4.23 -2.03 14.45
CA ILE A 206 -3.13 -2.17 13.51
C ILE A 206 -2.47 -0.81 13.18
N PRO A 207 -1.18 -0.79 12.77
CA PRO A 207 -0.53 0.41 12.27
C PRO A 207 -1.29 0.99 11.06
N ILE A 208 -1.63 2.27 11.16
CA ILE A 208 -2.17 3.07 10.05
C ILE A 208 -1.05 4.01 9.63
N VAL A 209 -0.43 3.76 8.48
CA VAL A 209 0.74 4.49 7.99
C VAL A 209 0.28 5.63 7.08
N PRO A 210 0.66 6.90 7.34
CA PRO A 210 0.24 8.01 6.51
C PRO A 210 0.94 7.96 5.15
N GLY A 211 0.15 7.91 4.07
CA GLY A 211 0.64 8.08 2.70
C GLY A 211 0.93 9.55 2.43
N ILE A 212 2.20 9.87 2.12
CA ILE A 212 2.64 11.25 1.85
C ILE A 212 3.09 11.35 0.40
N MET A 213 2.58 12.35 -0.31
CA MET A 213 3.04 12.71 -1.66
C MET A 213 3.78 14.04 -1.61
N PRO A 214 5.12 14.04 -1.72
CA PRO A 214 5.90 15.27 -1.85
C PRO A 214 5.45 16.06 -3.09
N MET A 215 5.00 17.30 -2.88
CA MET A 215 4.54 18.15 -3.97
C MET A 215 5.73 18.72 -4.75
N HIS A 216 6.04 18.11 -5.89
CA HIS A 216 7.02 18.63 -6.85
C HIS A 216 6.39 19.26 -8.09
N ASN A 217 5.11 18.95 -8.36
CA ASN A 217 4.36 19.47 -9.49
C ASN A 217 2.87 19.62 -9.13
N PHE A 218 2.39 20.87 -9.05
CA PHE A 218 1.01 21.17 -8.67
C PHE A 218 -0.02 20.50 -9.59
N LYS A 219 0.21 20.47 -10.91
CA LYS A 219 -0.74 19.87 -11.87
C LYS A 219 -0.87 18.36 -11.63
N GLN A 220 0.25 17.70 -11.34
CA GLN A 220 0.26 16.27 -11.01
C GLN A 220 -0.45 16.01 -9.69
N ALA A 221 -0.10 16.78 -8.64
CA ALA A 221 -0.71 16.64 -7.32
C ALA A 221 -2.23 16.84 -7.38
N ARG A 222 -2.70 17.91 -8.04
CA ARG A 222 -4.11 18.18 -8.24
C ARG A 222 -4.81 17.03 -8.95
N ASN A 223 -4.25 16.55 -10.07
CA ASN A 223 -4.85 15.45 -10.83
C ASN A 223 -4.94 14.16 -10.01
N PHE A 224 -3.97 13.90 -9.13
CA PHE A 224 -3.95 12.71 -8.27
C PHE A 224 -5.11 12.73 -7.27
N VAL A 225 -5.34 13.87 -6.59
CA VAL A 225 -6.40 13.97 -5.58
C VAL A 225 -7.80 14.24 -6.15
N THR A 226 -7.93 14.85 -7.34
CA THR A 226 -9.25 15.04 -7.98
C THR A 226 -9.80 13.78 -8.65
N ARG A 227 -8.96 12.76 -8.82
CA ARG A 227 -9.32 11.46 -9.39
C ARG A 227 -9.42 10.37 -8.32
N ALA A 228 -9.14 10.69 -7.06
CA ALA A 228 -9.17 9.75 -5.96
C ALA A 228 -10.56 9.67 -5.32
#